data_AF-L8LLP5-F1
#
_entry.id   AF-L8LLP5-F1
#
_cell.length_a   1.000
_cell.length_b   1.000
_cell.length_c   1.000
_cell.angle_alpha   90.00
_cell.angle_beta   90.00
_cell.angle_gamma   90.00
#
_symmetry.space_group_name_H-M   'P 1'
#
loop_
_entity.id
_entity.type
_entity.pdbx_description
1 polymer ?
#
loop_
_entity_poly.entity_id
_entity_poly.type
_entity_poly.pdbx_seq_one_letter_code
_entity_poly.pdbx_strand_id
1 'polypeptide(L)'
;APVDLAQASIGPGIGIFSQYSAVVEADETPVTIRTALEQINQTLDEFLSEQEGEFDNDTRWALIWFEQHQFQPASYGEAETLSRAKNTSVEGLVEAGIIEAKAGKVHLLSRQELPNEWKPETDKRIPIWKMTQHLARVLETQGESGAGRLLARIGPKGELGKDLAYRLYNLCEQQKWNEESFTYNSLVISWPEISRLSYQCQSLPTQLELE
;
A
#
# COMPACT_ATOMS: atom_id res chain seq x y z
N ALA A 1 0.20 19.21 -17.37
CA ALA A 1 0.90 19.56 -16.12
C ALA A 1 -0.14 19.98 -15.10
N PRO A 2 -0.58 19.08 -14.21
CA PRO A 2 -1.63 19.41 -13.27
C PRO A 2 -1.09 19.50 -11.85
N VAL A 3 -1.30 20.68 -11.31
CA VAL A 3 -1.18 21.05 -9.92
C VAL A 3 -2.48 20.65 -9.21
N ASP A 4 -2.33 20.06 -8.03
CA ASP A 4 -3.23 20.05 -6.86
C ASP A 4 -4.63 19.40 -6.91
N LEU A 5 -4.68 18.16 -6.41
CA LEU A 5 -5.80 17.65 -5.61
C LEU A 5 -5.63 17.89 -4.10
N ALA A 6 -4.42 18.30 -3.65
CA ALA A 6 -4.16 18.66 -2.26
C ALA A 6 -4.74 20.03 -1.85
N GLN A 7 -5.12 20.87 -2.82
CA GLN A 7 -5.73 22.20 -2.57
C GLN A 7 -7.23 22.15 -2.18
N ALA A 8 -7.94 21.05 -2.37
CA ALA A 8 -9.40 21.05 -2.20
C ALA A 8 -9.86 21.01 -0.72
N SER A 9 -9.03 20.52 0.20
CA SER A 9 -9.38 20.37 1.62
C SER A 9 -8.81 21.46 2.55
N ILE A 10 -8.02 22.39 2.01
CA ILE A 10 -7.46 23.53 2.75
C ILE A 10 -8.37 24.77 2.60
N GLY A 11 -9.67 24.57 2.42
CA GLY A 11 -10.64 25.64 2.17
C GLY A 11 -10.83 26.64 3.32
N PRO A 12 -10.84 26.23 4.61
CA PRO A 12 -10.97 27.19 5.72
C PRO A 12 -9.63 27.66 6.33
N GLY A 13 -8.54 26.92 6.11
CA GLY A 13 -7.24 27.19 6.77
C GLY A 13 -6.31 28.15 6.02
N ILE A 14 -6.37 28.19 4.68
CA ILE A 14 -5.52 29.08 3.86
C ILE A 14 -5.88 30.56 3.98
N GLY A 15 -7.10 30.88 4.44
CA GLY A 15 -7.53 32.25 4.66
C GLY A 15 -6.70 33.02 5.70
N ILE A 16 -6.01 32.31 6.62
CA ILE A 16 -5.14 32.91 7.63
C ILE A 16 -3.68 33.00 7.17
N PHE A 17 -3.26 32.20 6.18
CA PHE A 17 -1.89 32.19 5.66
C PHE A 17 -1.57 33.38 4.74
N SER A 18 -2.57 34.09 4.22
CA SER A 18 -2.33 35.27 3.36
C SER A 18 -1.99 36.55 4.14
N GLN A 19 -1.94 36.49 5.48
CA GLN A 19 -1.59 37.65 6.33
C GLN A 19 -0.16 37.63 6.89
N TYR A 20 0.61 36.55 6.70
CA TYR A 20 1.94 36.43 7.30
C TYR A 20 3.00 36.00 6.29
N SER A 21 4.08 36.77 6.22
CA SER A 21 5.09 36.75 5.15
C SER A 21 6.14 35.64 5.23
N ALA A 22 6.13 34.80 6.27
CA ALA A 22 7.01 33.63 6.41
C ALA A 22 6.52 32.68 7.52
N VAL A 23 6.73 31.38 7.33
CA VAL A 23 6.68 30.35 8.39
C VAL A 23 8.12 30.03 8.76
N VAL A 24 8.43 30.12 10.04
CA VAL A 24 9.79 30.01 10.60
C VAL A 24 9.79 28.86 11.61
N GLU A 25 10.87 28.08 11.66
CA GLU A 25 11.08 27.09 12.72
C GLU A 25 11.30 27.78 14.08
N ALA A 26 11.32 27.00 15.18
CA ALA A 26 11.57 27.52 16.52
C ALA A 26 12.95 28.19 16.69
N ASP A 27 13.84 28.04 15.71
CA ASP A 27 15.18 28.63 15.63
C ASP A 27 15.28 29.81 14.63
N GLU A 28 14.14 30.32 14.14
CA GLU A 28 14.02 31.45 13.20
C GLU A 28 14.61 31.21 11.80
N THR A 29 14.85 29.96 11.39
CA THR A 29 15.26 29.64 10.01
C THR A 29 14.05 29.39 9.08
N PRO A 30 14.13 29.80 7.77
CA PRO A 30 13.06 29.56 6.82
C PRO A 30 12.92 28.06 6.53
N VAL A 31 11.75 27.50 6.78
CA VAL A 31 11.43 26.11 6.40
C VAL A 31 11.48 25.99 4.89
N THR A 32 12.37 25.17 4.35
CA THR A 32 12.34 24.85 2.92
C THR A 32 11.19 23.89 2.63
N ILE A 33 10.62 23.95 1.42
CA ILE A 33 9.55 23.01 0.99
C ILE A 33 9.97 21.55 1.22
N ARG A 34 11.26 21.25 1.04
CA ARG A 34 11.84 19.94 1.31
C ARG A 34 11.77 19.56 2.79
N THR A 35 12.16 20.47 3.68
CA THR A 35 12.10 20.27 5.14
C THR A 35 10.67 20.07 5.62
N ALA A 36 9.71 20.82 5.07
CA ALA A 36 8.29 20.64 5.36
C ALA A 36 7.78 19.26 4.92
N LEU A 37 8.17 18.78 3.73
CA LEU A 37 7.82 17.44 3.25
C LEU A 37 8.47 16.33 4.09
N GLU A 38 9.72 16.51 4.51
CA GLU A 38 10.43 15.58 5.40
C GLU A 38 9.74 15.49 6.78
N GLN A 39 9.32 16.61 7.38
CA GLN A 39 8.56 16.62 8.64
C GLN A 39 7.15 16.02 8.51
N ILE A 40 6.46 16.26 7.38
CA ILE A 40 5.18 15.62 7.07
C ILE A 40 5.34 14.11 6.95
N ASN A 41 6.34 13.65 6.19
CA ASN A 41 6.62 12.22 6.03
C ASN A 41 7.02 11.58 7.37
N GLN A 42 7.79 12.27 8.21
CA GLN A 42 8.17 11.77 9.54
C GLN A 42 6.96 11.64 10.48
N THR A 43 6.10 12.66 10.54
CA THR A 43 4.87 12.61 11.37
C THR A 43 3.90 11.54 10.86
N LEU A 44 3.86 11.35 9.54
CA LEU A 44 3.04 10.32 8.91
C LEU A 44 3.61 8.91 9.13
N ASP A 45 4.93 8.74 9.11
CA ASP A 45 5.62 7.50 9.48
C ASP A 45 5.36 7.11 10.94
N GLU A 46 5.33 8.09 11.86
CA GLU A 46 4.96 7.89 13.26
C GLU A 46 3.49 7.43 13.38
N PHE A 47 2.55 8.08 12.69
CA PHE A 47 1.14 7.70 12.65
C PHE A 47 0.93 6.29 12.05
N LEU A 48 1.67 5.94 11.01
CA LEU A 48 1.56 4.62 10.37
C LEU A 48 2.21 3.50 11.17
N SER A 49 3.23 3.82 11.97
CA SER A 49 3.81 2.88 12.93
C SER A 49 2.79 2.52 14.02
N GLU A 50 1.94 3.47 14.44
CA GLU A 50 0.79 3.19 15.33
C GLU A 50 -0.28 2.30 14.64
N GLN A 51 -0.45 2.43 13.32
CA GLN A 51 -1.38 1.61 12.53
C GLN A 51 -0.88 0.22 12.16
N GLU A 52 0.36 -0.17 12.50
CA GLU A 52 0.79 -1.58 12.38
C GLU A 52 -0.18 -2.54 13.08
N GLY A 53 -0.83 -2.06 14.15
CA GLY A 53 -1.89 -2.74 14.89
C GLY A 53 -3.06 -3.22 14.03
N GLU A 54 -3.34 -2.57 12.90
CA GLU A 54 -4.43 -2.92 11.99
C GLU A 54 -4.05 -3.94 10.93
N PHE A 55 -2.75 -4.12 10.66
CA PHE A 55 -2.28 -5.14 9.73
C PHE A 55 -2.38 -6.54 10.32
N ASP A 56 -2.80 -7.48 9.49
CA ASP A 56 -2.81 -8.90 9.84
C ASP A 56 -1.38 -9.44 10.04
N ASN A 57 -1.28 -10.55 10.77
CA ASN A 57 0.02 -11.16 11.12
C ASN A 57 0.86 -11.53 9.88
N ASP A 58 0.23 -11.97 8.80
CA ASP A 58 0.93 -12.36 7.58
C ASP A 58 1.52 -11.13 6.88
N THR A 59 0.79 -10.02 6.85
CA THR A 59 1.28 -8.74 6.33
C THR A 59 2.45 -8.20 7.15
N ARG A 60 2.38 -8.26 8.49
CA ARG A 60 3.50 -7.84 9.36
C ARG A 60 4.73 -8.71 9.17
N TRP A 61 4.54 -10.01 8.96
CA TRP A 61 5.62 -10.93 8.62
C TRP A 61 6.26 -10.54 7.28
N ALA A 62 5.42 -10.30 6.26
CA ALA A 62 5.87 -9.97 4.91
C ALA A 62 6.65 -8.65 4.86
N LEU A 63 6.24 -7.64 5.64
CA LEU A 63 6.97 -6.37 5.74
C LEU A 63 8.41 -6.54 6.24
N ILE A 64 8.60 -7.32 7.32
CA ILE A 64 9.93 -7.56 7.87
C ILE A 64 10.77 -8.39 6.90
N TRP A 65 10.16 -9.41 6.29
CA TRP A 65 10.86 -10.23 5.31
C TRP A 65 11.28 -9.42 4.08
N PHE A 66 10.40 -8.54 3.60
CA PHE A 66 10.66 -7.67 2.45
C PHE A 66 11.75 -6.65 2.75
N GLU A 67 11.76 -6.05 3.94
CA GLU A 67 12.84 -5.16 4.37
C GLU A 67 14.22 -5.85 4.37
N GLN A 68 14.27 -7.12 4.77
CA GLN A 68 15.52 -7.87 4.88
C GLN A 68 15.99 -8.46 3.54
N HIS A 69 15.06 -8.99 2.76
CA HIS A 69 15.36 -9.86 1.62
C HIS A 69 14.68 -9.43 0.32
N GLN A 70 13.85 -8.38 0.33
CA GLN A 70 12.91 -8.07 -0.75
C GLN A 70 12.13 -9.33 -1.20
N PHE A 71 12.19 -9.65 -2.49
CA PHE A 71 11.63 -10.86 -3.09
C PHE A 71 12.69 -11.97 -3.29
N GLN A 72 13.90 -11.81 -2.76
CA GLN A 72 14.97 -12.79 -2.95
C GLN A 72 14.79 -14.00 -2.01
N PRO A 73 15.20 -15.21 -2.44
CA PRO A 73 15.15 -16.40 -1.58
C PRO A 73 16.14 -16.36 -0.42
N ALA A 74 15.62 -16.53 0.80
CA ALA A 74 16.41 -16.71 2.02
C ALA A 74 16.08 -18.04 2.73
N SER A 75 16.62 -18.27 3.93
CA SER A 75 16.59 -19.59 4.56
C SER A 75 15.22 -19.93 5.19
N TYR A 76 14.78 -21.18 5.07
CA TYR A 76 13.53 -21.62 5.72
C TYR A 76 13.59 -21.47 7.25
N GLY A 77 14.74 -21.72 7.89
CA GLY A 77 14.87 -21.59 9.35
C GLY A 77 14.67 -20.16 9.86
N GLU A 78 15.11 -19.17 9.09
CA GLU A 78 14.86 -17.75 9.38
C GLU A 78 13.37 -17.43 9.22
N ALA A 79 12.76 -17.90 8.12
CA ALA A 79 11.32 -17.75 7.89
C ALA A 79 10.48 -18.37 9.01
N GLU A 80 10.82 -19.57 9.46
CA GLU A 80 10.15 -20.28 10.57
C GLU A 80 10.27 -19.49 11.88
N THR A 81 11.46 -18.96 12.18
CA THR A 81 11.70 -18.15 13.39
C THR A 81 10.87 -16.88 13.36
N LEU A 82 10.84 -16.17 12.22
CA LEU A 82 10.03 -14.96 12.05
C LEU A 82 8.53 -15.26 12.12
N SER A 83 8.07 -16.38 11.53
CA SER A 83 6.67 -16.81 11.56
C SER A 83 6.17 -17.02 12.98
N ARG A 84 6.96 -17.71 13.81
CA ARG A 84 6.65 -17.90 15.24
C ARG A 84 6.59 -16.57 15.98
N ALA A 85 7.54 -15.67 15.74
CA ALA A 85 7.57 -14.35 16.38
C ALA A 85 6.36 -13.47 16.00
N LYS A 86 5.77 -13.68 14.81
CA LYS A 86 4.61 -12.94 14.32
C LYS A 86 3.28 -13.69 14.47
N ASN A 87 3.25 -14.78 15.24
CA ASN A 87 2.06 -15.60 15.45
C ASN A 87 1.40 -16.05 14.13
N THR A 88 2.23 -16.55 13.20
CA THR A 88 1.82 -17.21 11.95
C THR A 88 2.68 -18.45 11.71
N SER A 89 2.55 -19.10 10.56
CA SER A 89 3.35 -20.27 10.15
C SER A 89 3.76 -20.17 8.69
N VAL A 90 4.89 -20.79 8.32
CA VAL A 90 5.34 -20.80 6.92
C VAL A 90 4.29 -21.46 6.02
N GLU A 91 3.66 -22.54 6.48
CA GLU A 91 2.58 -23.22 5.76
C GLU A 91 1.37 -22.30 5.58
N GLY A 92 1.03 -21.51 6.60
CA GLY A 92 -0.07 -20.55 6.52
C GLY A 92 0.20 -19.39 5.56
N LEU A 93 1.45 -18.93 5.49
CA LEU A 93 1.89 -17.90 4.53
C LEU A 93 1.89 -18.44 3.08
N VAL A 94 2.25 -19.72 2.89
CA VAL A 94 2.13 -20.42 1.59
C VAL A 94 0.66 -20.57 1.20
N GLU A 95 -0.21 -21.01 2.12
CA GLU A 95 -1.66 -21.13 1.88
C GLU A 95 -2.30 -19.78 1.55
N ALA A 96 -1.88 -18.71 2.24
CA ALA A 96 -2.28 -17.35 1.93
C ALA A 96 -1.83 -16.92 0.52
N GLY A 97 -0.83 -17.59 -0.05
CA GLY A 97 -0.29 -17.30 -1.38
C GLY A 97 0.51 -16.00 -1.39
N ILE A 98 1.33 -15.76 -0.36
CA ILE A 98 2.25 -14.60 -0.31
C ILE A 98 3.72 -15.00 -0.35
N ILE A 99 4.05 -16.26 -0.08
CA ILE A 99 5.41 -16.81 -0.21
C ILE A 99 5.40 -18.12 -0.99
N GLU A 100 6.55 -18.48 -1.55
CA GLU A 100 6.88 -19.85 -1.90
C GLU A 100 7.90 -20.41 -0.89
N ALA A 101 7.71 -21.65 -0.45
CA ALA A 101 8.66 -22.39 0.38
C ALA A 101 9.05 -23.69 -0.32
N LYS A 102 10.29 -23.77 -0.83
CA LYS A 102 10.74 -24.90 -1.65
C LYS A 102 12.25 -25.14 -1.45
N ALA A 103 12.63 -26.42 -1.39
CA ALA A 103 14.03 -26.86 -1.29
C ALA A 103 14.83 -26.15 -0.16
N GLY A 104 14.19 -25.91 1.00
CA GLY A 104 14.81 -25.24 2.15
C GLY A 104 14.98 -23.72 2.01
N LYS A 105 14.40 -23.13 0.96
CA LYS A 105 14.39 -21.69 0.70
C LYS A 105 12.97 -21.15 0.77
N VAL A 106 12.86 -19.88 1.14
CA VAL A 106 11.61 -19.12 1.21
C VAL A 106 11.81 -17.77 0.54
N HIS A 107 10.86 -17.32 -0.27
CA HIS A 107 10.80 -15.96 -0.79
C HIS A 107 9.36 -15.45 -0.84
N LEU A 108 9.19 -14.12 -0.80
CA LEU A 108 7.92 -13.48 -1.11
C LEU A 108 7.62 -13.63 -2.60
N LEU A 109 6.37 -13.94 -2.94
CA LEU A 109 5.94 -13.95 -4.32
C LEU A 109 5.98 -12.52 -4.86
N SER A 110 6.71 -12.31 -5.96
CA SER A 110 6.71 -11.06 -6.70
C SER A 110 5.37 -10.84 -7.39
N ARG A 111 5.09 -9.60 -7.80
CA ARG A 111 3.86 -9.25 -8.56
C ARG A 111 3.66 -10.14 -9.78
N GLN A 112 4.74 -10.57 -10.44
CA GLN A 112 4.67 -11.40 -11.65
C GLN A 112 4.34 -12.88 -11.35
N GLU A 113 4.61 -13.35 -10.14
CA GLU A 113 4.30 -14.72 -9.69
C GLU A 113 2.86 -14.84 -9.16
N LEU A 114 2.19 -13.72 -8.89
CA LEU A 114 0.82 -13.72 -8.41
C LEU A 114 -0.19 -14.13 -9.51
N PRO A 115 -1.29 -14.81 -9.16
CA PRO A 115 -2.31 -15.20 -10.12
C PRO A 115 -2.88 -14.00 -10.90
N ASN A 116 -2.96 -14.13 -12.22
CA ASN A 116 -3.49 -13.08 -13.10
C ASN A 116 -4.97 -12.78 -12.85
N GLU A 117 -5.77 -13.82 -12.60
CA GLU A 117 -7.22 -13.74 -12.40
C GLU A 117 -7.63 -13.97 -10.94
N TRP A 118 -6.98 -13.27 -10.02
CA TRP A 118 -7.35 -13.38 -8.60
C TRP A 118 -8.78 -12.88 -8.35
N LYS A 119 -9.54 -13.65 -7.56
CA LYS A 119 -10.93 -13.38 -7.19
C LYS A 119 -11.03 -13.27 -5.66
N PRO A 120 -11.09 -12.05 -5.11
CA PRO A 120 -11.17 -11.82 -3.66
C PRO A 120 -12.33 -12.56 -2.98
N GLU A 121 -13.44 -12.76 -3.68
CA GLU A 121 -14.68 -13.35 -3.14
C GLU A 121 -14.55 -14.84 -2.85
N THR A 122 -13.63 -15.52 -3.52
CA THR A 122 -13.37 -16.95 -3.34
C THR A 122 -12.18 -17.22 -2.43
N ASP A 123 -11.42 -16.18 -2.10
CA ASP A 123 -10.20 -16.30 -1.31
C ASP A 123 -10.51 -16.13 0.17
N LYS A 124 -10.22 -17.17 0.96
CA LYS A 124 -10.56 -17.24 2.38
C LYS A 124 -9.52 -16.54 3.27
N ARG A 125 -8.31 -16.30 2.75
CA ARG A 125 -7.20 -15.72 3.51
C ARG A 125 -6.52 -14.69 2.62
N ILE A 126 -6.92 -13.44 2.79
CA ILE A 126 -6.42 -12.31 2.02
C ILE A 126 -5.64 -11.40 2.97
N PRO A 127 -4.34 -11.65 3.19
CA PRO A 127 -3.48 -10.68 3.82
C PRO A 127 -3.54 -9.37 3.06
N ILE A 128 -3.43 -8.25 3.78
CA ILE A 128 -3.36 -6.92 3.19
C ILE A 128 -2.17 -6.83 2.22
N TRP A 129 -1.08 -7.53 2.51
CA TRP A 129 0.05 -7.73 1.58
C TRP A 129 -0.40 -8.21 0.20
N LYS A 130 -1.09 -9.36 0.15
CA LYS A 130 -1.56 -9.98 -1.10
C LYS A 130 -2.45 -9.03 -1.89
N MET A 131 -3.41 -8.43 -1.20
CA MET A 131 -4.35 -7.47 -1.78
C MET A 131 -3.62 -6.28 -2.42
N THR A 132 -2.64 -5.71 -1.71
CA THR A 132 -1.86 -4.55 -2.16
C THR A 132 -1.03 -4.89 -3.39
N GLN A 133 -0.36 -6.05 -3.41
CA GLN A 133 0.40 -6.50 -4.56
C GLN A 133 -0.48 -6.74 -5.79
N HIS A 134 -1.69 -7.29 -5.60
CA HIS A 134 -2.67 -7.41 -6.69
C HIS A 134 -3.16 -6.06 -7.21
N LEU A 135 -3.45 -5.10 -6.33
CA LEU A 135 -3.85 -3.74 -6.72
C LEU A 135 -2.74 -3.05 -7.54
N ALA A 136 -1.49 -3.12 -7.06
CA ALA A 136 -0.33 -2.58 -7.77
C ALA A 136 -0.15 -3.22 -9.14
N ARG A 137 -0.18 -4.57 -9.23
CA ARG A 137 -0.08 -5.29 -10.51
C ARG A 137 -1.20 -4.91 -11.48
N VAL A 138 -2.44 -4.82 -11.00
CA VAL A 138 -3.59 -4.48 -11.85
C VAL A 138 -3.51 -3.02 -12.30
N LEU A 139 -3.03 -2.11 -11.47
CA LEU A 139 -2.75 -0.73 -11.88
C LEU A 139 -1.72 -0.67 -13.00
N GLU A 140 -0.61 -1.40 -12.87
CA GLU A 140 0.45 -1.46 -13.89
C GLU A 140 -0.05 -2.06 -15.23
N THR A 141 -0.93 -3.07 -15.16
CA THR A 141 -1.33 -3.84 -16.35
C THR A 141 -2.64 -3.39 -16.99
N GLN A 142 -3.56 -2.83 -16.20
CA GLN A 142 -4.92 -2.47 -16.62
C GLN A 142 -5.31 -1.03 -16.28
N GLY A 143 -4.40 -0.26 -15.68
CA GLY A 143 -4.64 1.13 -15.28
C GLY A 143 -5.65 1.28 -14.15
N GLU A 144 -6.01 2.53 -13.88
CA GLU A 144 -6.89 2.93 -12.79
C GLU A 144 -8.27 2.29 -12.88
N SER A 145 -8.78 2.09 -14.11
CA SER A 145 -10.06 1.40 -14.34
C SER A 145 -10.02 -0.07 -13.91
N GLY A 146 -8.93 -0.79 -14.18
CA GLY A 146 -8.76 -2.16 -13.72
C GLY A 146 -8.63 -2.24 -12.20
N ALA A 147 -7.81 -1.36 -11.62
CA ALA A 147 -7.60 -1.30 -10.18
C ALA A 147 -8.90 -0.92 -9.44
N GLY A 148 -9.69 0.01 -9.98
CA GLY A 148 -10.99 0.40 -9.43
C GLY A 148 -12.00 -0.76 -9.41
N ARG A 149 -12.07 -1.55 -10.49
CA ARG A 149 -12.89 -2.78 -10.50
C ARG A 149 -12.43 -3.80 -9.47
N LEU A 150 -11.12 -3.98 -9.30
CA LEU A 150 -10.59 -4.88 -8.28
C LEU A 150 -10.91 -4.38 -6.87
N LEU A 151 -10.71 -3.09 -6.60
CA LEU A 151 -11.04 -2.45 -5.32
C LEU A 151 -12.53 -2.58 -4.99
N ALA A 152 -13.41 -2.46 -5.99
CA ALA A 152 -14.85 -2.64 -5.81
C ALA A 152 -15.21 -4.04 -5.29
N ARG A 153 -14.50 -5.07 -5.77
CA ARG A 153 -14.67 -6.48 -5.37
C ARG A 153 -14.06 -6.78 -3.99
N ILE A 154 -12.96 -6.10 -3.65
CA ILE A 154 -12.34 -6.17 -2.32
C ILE A 154 -13.25 -5.52 -1.26
N GLY A 155 -13.86 -4.39 -1.59
CA GLY A 155 -14.71 -3.62 -0.69
C GLY A 155 -13.92 -2.78 0.32
N PRO A 156 -14.53 -2.42 1.48
CA PRO A 156 -13.97 -1.44 2.42
C PRO A 156 -12.59 -1.77 2.99
N LYS A 157 -12.22 -3.06 3.03
CA LYS A 157 -10.88 -3.50 3.48
C LYS A 157 -9.75 -2.98 2.59
N GLY A 158 -10.07 -2.52 1.37
CA GLY A 158 -9.09 -2.00 0.42
C GLY A 158 -8.34 -0.77 0.91
N GLU A 159 -8.91 0.05 1.80
CA GLU A 159 -8.21 1.23 2.35
C GLU A 159 -6.91 0.84 3.07
N LEU A 160 -6.88 -0.29 3.78
CA LEU A 160 -5.66 -0.81 4.40
C LEU A 160 -4.57 -1.14 3.37
N GLY A 161 -4.95 -1.41 2.11
CA GLY A 161 -4.00 -1.62 1.02
C GLY A 161 -3.31 -0.33 0.57
N LYS A 162 -4.00 0.81 0.63
CA LYS A 162 -3.39 2.13 0.41
C LYS A 162 -2.40 2.45 1.52
N ASP A 163 -2.80 2.21 2.77
CA ASP A 163 -1.96 2.49 3.93
C ASP A 163 -0.68 1.62 3.89
N LEU A 164 -0.81 0.34 3.50
CA LEU A 164 0.34 -0.53 3.25
C LEU A 164 1.20 -0.04 2.07
N ALA A 165 0.59 0.38 0.96
CA ALA A 165 1.34 0.90 -0.20
C ALA A 165 2.16 2.13 0.16
N TYR A 166 1.60 3.07 0.91
CA TYR A 166 2.33 4.24 1.37
C TYR A 166 3.52 3.85 2.27
N ARG A 167 3.34 2.89 3.19
CA ARG A 167 4.44 2.38 3.99
C ARG A 167 5.54 1.71 3.16
N LEU A 168 5.16 0.90 2.19
CA LEU A 168 6.10 0.24 1.30
C LEU A 168 6.87 1.25 0.44
N TYR A 169 6.22 2.32 -0.01
CA TYR A 169 6.89 3.43 -0.68
C TYR A 169 7.98 4.04 0.21
N ASN A 170 7.66 4.43 1.45
CA ASN A 170 8.65 5.02 2.35
C ASN A 170 9.81 4.08 2.67
N LEU A 171 9.52 2.80 2.91
CA LEU A 171 10.55 1.77 3.09
C LEU A 171 11.47 1.67 1.85
N CYS A 172 10.89 1.64 0.65
CA CYS A 172 11.67 1.56 -0.59
C CYS A 172 12.49 2.82 -0.84
N GLU A 173 12.00 4.01 -0.50
CA GLU A 173 12.76 5.26 -0.61
C GLU A 173 13.97 5.26 0.33
N GLN A 174 13.78 4.85 1.59
CA GLN A 174 14.86 4.76 2.57
C GLN A 174 15.96 3.78 2.10
N GLN A 175 15.56 2.65 1.52
CA GLN A 175 16.47 1.63 1.00
C GLN A 175 16.96 1.89 -0.43
N LYS A 176 16.49 2.95 -1.09
CA LYS A 176 16.80 3.33 -2.50
C LYS A 176 16.41 2.27 -3.54
N TRP A 177 15.29 1.58 -3.30
CA TRP A 177 14.72 0.59 -4.20
C TRP A 177 13.77 1.26 -5.21
N ASN A 178 14.36 1.96 -6.18
CA ASN A 178 13.65 2.87 -7.08
C ASN A 178 12.46 2.25 -7.83
N GLU A 179 12.61 1.01 -8.32
CA GLU A 179 11.54 0.33 -9.08
C GLU A 179 10.32 0.05 -8.20
N GLU A 180 10.53 -0.53 -7.03
CA GLU A 180 9.47 -0.83 -6.06
C GLU A 180 8.85 0.46 -5.50
N SER A 181 9.68 1.45 -5.18
CA SER A 181 9.23 2.79 -4.75
C SER A 181 8.28 3.40 -5.77
N PHE A 182 8.63 3.36 -7.06
CA PHE A 182 7.80 3.89 -8.13
C PHE A 182 6.44 3.17 -8.21
N THR A 183 6.41 1.84 -8.11
CA THR A 183 5.18 1.06 -8.12
C THR A 183 4.24 1.47 -6.98
N TYR A 184 4.72 1.49 -5.74
CA TYR A 184 3.86 1.79 -4.60
C TYR A 184 3.43 3.26 -4.58
N ASN A 185 4.31 4.19 -4.97
CA ASN A 185 3.96 5.59 -5.13
C ASN A 185 2.86 5.79 -6.18
N SER A 186 2.93 5.07 -7.30
CA SER A 186 1.91 5.12 -8.36
C SER A 186 0.54 4.69 -7.82
N LEU A 187 0.50 3.63 -6.99
CA LEU A 187 -0.75 3.18 -6.36
C LEU A 187 -1.34 4.23 -5.42
N VAL A 188 -0.51 4.89 -4.61
CA VAL A 188 -0.95 5.96 -3.70
C VAL A 188 -1.48 7.17 -4.48
N ILE A 189 -0.74 7.63 -5.50
CA ILE A 189 -1.12 8.79 -6.32
C ILE A 189 -2.45 8.55 -7.05
N SER A 190 -2.63 7.36 -7.62
CA SER A 190 -3.85 6.99 -8.35
C SER A 190 -5.03 6.64 -7.43
N TRP A 191 -4.83 6.52 -6.11
CA TRP A 191 -5.87 6.06 -5.18
C TRP A 191 -7.19 6.85 -5.23
N PRO A 192 -7.21 8.19 -5.32
CA PRO A 192 -8.46 8.94 -5.38
C PRO A 192 -9.33 8.55 -6.59
N GLU A 193 -8.70 8.35 -7.75
CA GLU A 193 -9.40 7.96 -8.98
C GLU A 193 -9.81 6.49 -8.94
N ILE A 194 -8.92 5.60 -8.47
CA ILE A 194 -9.24 4.18 -8.24
C ILE A 194 -10.46 4.04 -7.31
N SER A 195 -10.50 4.82 -6.23
CA SER A 195 -11.61 4.84 -5.27
C SER A 195 -12.90 5.33 -5.92
N ARG A 196 -12.84 6.44 -6.66
CA ARG A 196 -13.98 6.99 -7.41
C ARG A 196 -14.56 5.95 -8.39
N LEU A 197 -13.69 5.28 -9.15
CA LEU A 197 -14.07 4.24 -10.10
C LEU A 197 -14.62 2.98 -9.41
N SER A 198 -14.08 2.63 -8.24
CA SER A 198 -14.60 1.54 -7.40
C SER A 198 -16.05 1.78 -7.00
N TYR A 199 -16.36 2.99 -6.51
CA TYR A 199 -17.75 3.36 -6.18
C TYR A 199 -18.66 3.33 -7.41
N GLN A 200 -18.19 3.76 -8.58
CA GLN A 200 -18.97 3.67 -9.82
C GLN A 200 -19.30 2.23 -10.24
N CYS A 201 -18.36 1.30 -10.03
CA CYS A 201 -18.59 -0.12 -10.29
C CYS A 201 -19.61 -0.73 -9.31
N GLN A 202 -19.61 -0.27 -8.05
CA GLN A 202 -20.59 -0.69 -7.04
C GLN A 202 -21.98 -0.07 -7.28
N SER A 203 -22.02 1.15 -7.83
CA SER A 203 -23.25 1.89 -8.12
C SER A 203 -23.90 1.54 -9.46
N LEU A 204 -23.44 0.50 -10.16
CA LEU A 204 -24.12 -0.11 -11.31
C LEU A 204 -24.92 -1.35 -10.85
N PRO A 205 -26.06 -1.21 -10.16
CA PRO A 205 -26.99 -2.31 -10.04
C PRO A 205 -27.72 -2.50 -11.37
N THR A 206 -27.72 -3.73 -11.87
CA THR A 206 -28.77 -4.38 -12.67
C THR A 206 -29.91 -3.46 -13.14
N GLN A 207 -29.71 -2.71 -14.22
CA GLN A 207 -30.77 -1.94 -14.88
C GLN A 207 -31.15 -2.53 -16.24
N LEU A 208 -30.87 -3.83 -16.45
CA LEU A 208 -31.06 -4.54 -17.72
C LEU A 208 -31.99 -5.77 -17.64
N GLU A 209 -32.78 -5.94 -16.58
CA GLU A 209 -33.74 -7.07 -16.46
C GLU A 209 -35.20 -6.65 -16.24
N LEU A 210 -35.63 -5.49 -16.76
CA LEU A 210 -37.05 -5.15 -16.86
C LEU A 210 -37.37 -4.50 -18.22
N GLU A 211 -37.32 -5.29 -19.29
CA GLU A 211 -38.18 -5.13 -20.48
C GLU A 211 -38.63 -6.51 -20.99
#